data_AF-L8YD05-F1
#
_entry.id   AF-L8YD05-F1
#
_cell.length_a   1.000
_cell.length_b   1.000
_cell.length_c   1.000
_cell.angle_alpha   90.00
_cell.angle_beta   90.00
_cell.angle_gamma   90.00
#
_symmetry.space_group_name_H-M   'P 1'
#
loop_
_entity.id
_entity.type
_entity.pdbx_description
1 polymer ?
#
loop_
_entity_poly.entity_id
_entity_poly.type
_entity_poly.pdbx_seq_one_letter_code
_entity_poly.pdbx_strand_id
1 'polypeptide(L)'
;MKGYLVAIFLSAVFLYYVLHCILWGTNVYWVPPLEMQQRNKIQSCLSKPAFASLLRMNNGPVLGHEEEVGRRTTFRLFYPESVFSDPSHTDPNTTAVLIAFKPHDLRWLLELLTGGKINTNGFWKKPALNLIYKPYQIRILDPFIIRMAAYELLHFPKTFPKNQKPKHPTTGIIAITLAFHICHEVHLAGFKYNFSDLKSPLHYYGNATMSLMNESAYHNVSAEQLFLKDIMEKNFVVNLTED
;
A
#
# COMPACT_ATOMS: atom_id res chain seq x y z
N MET A 1 6.19 8.04 53.59
CA MET A 1 6.65 8.12 52.19
C MET A 1 6.26 6.92 51.32
N LYS A 2 6.33 5.66 51.80
CA LYS A 2 5.98 4.48 50.98
C LYS A 2 4.51 4.38 50.55
N GLY A 3 3.56 4.77 51.40
CA GLY A 3 2.12 4.70 51.08
C GLY A 3 1.68 5.63 49.95
N TYR A 4 2.25 6.83 49.86
CA TYR A 4 1.95 7.78 48.78
C TYR A 4 2.42 7.29 47.41
N LEU A 5 3.59 6.65 47.34
CA LEU A 5 4.08 6.06 46.08
C LEU A 5 3.19 4.91 45.61
N VAL A 6 2.69 4.07 46.52
CA VAL A 6 1.77 2.98 46.19
C VAL A 6 0.43 3.53 45.66
N ALA A 7 -0.10 4.58 46.28
CA ALA A 7 -1.32 5.23 45.81
C ALA A 7 -1.17 5.84 44.41
N ILE A 8 -0.05 6.51 44.13
CA ILE A 8 0.26 7.05 42.80
C ILE A 8 0.34 5.92 41.77
N PHE A 9 1.05 4.84 42.09
CA PHE A 9 1.22 3.72 41.16
C PHE A 9 -0.12 3.03 40.83
N LEU A 10 -0.94 2.77 41.85
CA LEU A 10 -2.27 2.18 41.67
C LEU A 10 -3.20 3.12 40.89
N SER A 11 -3.14 4.43 41.13
CA SER A 11 -3.93 5.42 40.38
C SER A 11 -3.52 5.48 38.90
N ALA A 12 -2.23 5.37 38.59
CA ALA A 12 -1.73 5.35 37.22
C ALA A 12 -2.15 4.08 36.48
N VAL A 13 -2.10 2.91 37.14
CA VAL A 13 -2.59 1.65 36.57
C VAL A 13 -4.09 1.69 36.34
N PHE A 14 -4.86 2.23 37.29
CA PHE A 14 -6.31 2.38 37.13
C PHE A 14 -6.66 3.35 35.99
N LEU A 15 -6.01 4.51 35.92
CA LEU A 15 -6.22 5.48 34.83
C LEU A 15 -5.79 4.90 33.48
N TYR A 16 -4.70 4.14 33.41
CA TYR A 16 -4.31 3.41 32.20
C TYR A 16 -5.38 2.40 31.80
N TYR A 17 -5.90 1.63 32.75
CA TYR A 17 -6.94 0.63 32.48
C TYR A 17 -8.25 1.30 32.02
N VAL A 18 -8.67 2.39 32.66
CA VAL A 18 -9.84 3.17 32.25
C VAL A 18 -9.63 3.77 30.86
N LEU A 19 -8.47 4.37 30.59
CA LEU A 19 -8.14 4.92 29.28
C LEU A 19 -8.11 3.82 28.20
N HIS A 20 -7.55 2.66 28.53
CA HIS A 20 -7.51 1.50 27.63
C HIS A 20 -8.91 0.90 27.41
N CYS A 21 -9.77 0.84 28.43
CA CYS A 21 -11.14 0.36 28.29
C CYS A 21 -12.04 1.36 27.55
N ILE A 22 -11.84 2.67 27.73
CA ILE A 22 -12.62 3.69 27.02
C ILE A 22 -12.15 3.82 25.57
N LEU A 23 -10.83 3.80 25.32
CA LEU A 23 -10.29 3.92 23.96
C LEU A 23 -10.37 2.61 23.16
N TRP A 24 -10.26 1.44 23.80
CA TRP A 24 -10.19 0.15 23.11
C TRP A 24 -11.33 -0.83 23.45
N GLY A 25 -12.19 -0.53 24.44
CA GLY A 25 -13.32 -1.38 24.81
C GLY A 25 -14.49 -1.34 23.82
N THR A 26 -14.53 -0.35 22.94
CA THR A 26 -15.30 -0.45 21.70
C THR A 26 -14.40 -1.10 20.65
N ASN A 27 -14.54 -2.41 20.48
CA ASN A 27 -13.97 -3.17 19.35
C ASN A 27 -14.67 -2.81 18.01
N VAL A 28 -15.09 -1.55 17.91
CA VAL A 28 -15.71 -0.91 16.78
C VAL A 28 -14.67 0.12 16.37
N TYR A 29 -13.82 -0.24 15.39
CA TYR A 29 -13.19 0.77 14.57
C TYR A 29 -14.35 1.68 14.13
N TRP A 30 -14.29 2.98 14.41
CA TRP A 30 -15.33 3.98 14.10
C TRP A 30 -15.54 4.19 12.58
N VAL A 31 -15.25 3.17 11.78
CA VAL A 31 -15.46 3.09 10.35
C VAL A 31 -16.36 1.87 10.14
N PRO A 32 -17.61 2.05 9.67
CA PRO A 32 -18.48 0.93 9.37
C PRO A 32 -17.79 -0.01 8.37
N PRO A 33 -18.15 -1.32 8.36
CA PRO A 33 -17.68 -2.25 7.33
C PRO A 33 -17.87 -1.61 5.96
N LEU A 34 -16.84 -1.66 5.10
CA LEU A 34 -16.90 -1.09 3.77
C LEU A 34 -17.90 -1.92 2.95
N GLU A 35 -19.17 -1.51 2.89
CA GLU A 35 -20.13 -2.09 1.95
C GLU A 35 -19.76 -1.61 0.55
N MET A 36 -19.12 -2.49 -0.23
CA MET A 36 -18.86 -2.24 -1.64
C MET A 36 -20.20 -2.26 -2.40
N GLN A 37 -20.68 -1.08 -2.79
CA GLN A 37 -21.94 -0.93 -3.53
C GLN A 37 -21.69 -0.92 -5.05
N GLN A 38 -22.52 -1.68 -5.78
CA GLN A 38 -22.54 -1.71 -7.25
C GLN A 38 -23.11 -0.39 -7.80
N ARG A 39 -22.52 0.15 -8.88
CA ARG A 39 -22.98 1.41 -9.49
C ARG A 39 -23.64 1.22 -10.85
N ASN A 40 -24.75 1.94 -11.06
CA ASN A 40 -25.61 1.82 -12.24
C ASN A 40 -25.45 2.96 -13.28
N LYS A 41 -24.53 3.93 -13.10
CA LYS A 41 -24.22 4.92 -14.15
C LYS A 41 -22.90 5.66 -13.90
N ILE A 42 -22.03 5.73 -14.91
CA ILE A 42 -20.81 6.54 -14.93
C ILE A 42 -21.19 7.94 -15.42
N GLN A 43 -20.90 8.98 -14.63
CA GLN A 43 -21.06 10.37 -15.06
C GLN A 43 -19.68 10.93 -15.41
N SER A 44 -19.42 11.14 -16.70
CA SER A 44 -18.17 11.72 -17.16
C SER A 44 -18.09 13.20 -16.80
N CYS A 45 -17.04 13.59 -16.07
CA CYS A 45 -16.73 14.99 -15.80
C CYS A 45 -16.04 15.61 -17.03
N LEU A 46 -16.62 16.68 -17.57
CA LEU A 46 -16.07 17.44 -18.71
C LEU A 46 -14.91 18.39 -18.33
N SER A 47 -14.65 18.62 -17.05
CA SER A 47 -13.61 19.52 -16.55
C SER A 47 -12.35 18.77 -16.11
N LYS A 48 -11.18 19.25 -16.55
CA LYS A 48 -9.87 18.73 -16.12
C LYS A 48 -9.57 19.09 -14.65
N PRO A 49 -8.83 18.24 -13.92
CA PRO A 49 -8.26 16.96 -14.35
C PRO A 49 -9.31 15.84 -14.44
N ALA A 50 -9.13 14.90 -15.37
CA ALA A 50 -10.02 13.75 -15.52
C ALA A 50 -10.17 12.94 -14.22
N PHE A 51 -9.11 12.89 -13.40
CA PHE A 51 -9.10 12.25 -12.08
C PHE A 51 -8.58 13.22 -11.02
N ALA A 52 -9.31 13.31 -9.89
CA ALA A 52 -8.89 14.11 -8.75
C ALA A 52 -7.58 13.58 -8.13
N SER A 53 -7.51 12.26 -7.92
CA SER A 53 -6.40 11.55 -7.31
C SER A 53 -5.79 10.54 -8.27
N LEU A 54 -4.46 10.58 -8.44
CA LEU A 54 -3.70 9.58 -9.19
C LEU A 54 -2.75 8.83 -8.25
N LEU A 55 -3.05 7.56 -8.02
CA LEU A 55 -2.25 6.67 -7.17
C LEU A 55 -1.28 5.90 -8.07
N ARG A 56 0.02 6.07 -7.82
CA ARG A 56 1.09 5.26 -8.40
C ARG A 56 1.74 4.42 -7.31
N MET A 57 2.56 3.46 -7.72
CA MET A 57 3.23 2.58 -6.78
C MET A 57 4.65 2.22 -7.22
N ASN A 58 5.46 1.82 -6.23
CA ASN A 58 6.82 1.34 -6.42
C ASN A 58 7.68 2.34 -7.23
N ASN A 59 8.63 1.82 -8.01
CA ASN A 59 9.53 2.57 -8.88
C ASN A 59 9.04 2.61 -10.33
N GLY A 60 7.72 2.70 -10.55
CA GLY A 60 7.18 2.89 -11.90
C GLY A 60 7.45 4.32 -12.41
N PRO A 61 8.28 4.53 -13.44
CA PRO A 61 8.67 5.86 -13.89
C PRO A 61 7.55 6.57 -14.65
N VAL A 62 7.48 7.89 -14.50
CA VAL A 62 6.66 8.77 -15.35
C VAL A 62 7.52 9.41 -16.44
N LEU A 63 8.75 9.79 -16.08
CA LEU A 63 9.71 10.36 -17.01
C LEU A 63 10.02 9.37 -18.14
N GLY A 64 9.81 9.79 -19.39
CA GLY A 64 9.97 8.97 -20.58
C GLY A 64 8.79 8.05 -20.90
N HIS A 65 7.72 8.11 -20.11
CA HIS A 65 6.49 7.31 -20.29
C HIS A 65 5.22 8.18 -20.15
N GLU A 66 5.34 9.49 -20.36
CA GLU A 66 4.28 10.46 -20.07
C GLU A 66 3.02 10.24 -20.90
N GLU A 67 3.16 9.72 -22.12
CA GLU A 67 2.05 9.46 -23.04
C GLU A 67 1.29 8.19 -22.64
N GLU A 68 1.97 7.17 -22.12
CA GLU A 68 1.36 5.91 -21.71
C GLU A 68 0.76 5.97 -20.31
N VAL A 69 1.45 6.61 -19.36
CA VAL A 69 1.06 6.58 -17.95
C VAL A 69 0.61 7.93 -17.41
N GLY A 70 0.68 9.00 -18.20
CA GLY A 70 0.33 10.37 -17.79
C GLY A 70 1.40 11.03 -16.91
N ARG A 71 1.34 12.37 -16.82
CA ARG A 71 2.39 13.20 -16.17
C ARG A 71 2.23 13.42 -14.67
N ARG A 72 1.00 13.32 -14.16
CA ARG A 72 0.68 13.67 -12.76
C ARG A 72 0.82 12.48 -11.82
N THR A 73 1.20 12.77 -10.58
CA THR A 73 1.13 11.82 -9.47
C THR A 73 0.57 12.56 -8.24
N THR A 74 -0.49 12.04 -7.62
CA THR A 74 -1.03 12.61 -6.37
C THR A 74 -0.48 11.84 -5.18
N PHE A 75 -0.60 10.51 -5.22
CA PHE A 75 -0.06 9.62 -4.20
C PHE A 75 0.90 8.65 -4.86
N ARG A 76 2.02 8.36 -4.20
CA ARG A 76 2.90 7.26 -4.59
C ARG A 76 3.15 6.34 -3.41
N LEU A 77 2.64 5.12 -3.51
CA LEU A 77 2.82 4.10 -2.50
C LEU A 77 4.18 3.42 -2.70
N PHE A 78 4.96 3.31 -1.63
CA PHE A 78 6.30 2.72 -1.69
C PHE A 78 6.64 1.99 -0.41
N TYR A 79 7.69 1.18 -0.47
CA TYR A 79 8.36 0.57 0.68
C TYR A 79 9.89 0.64 0.44
N PRO A 80 10.74 0.38 1.44
CA PRO A 80 12.17 0.70 1.39
C PRO A 80 12.91 0.15 0.16
N GLU A 81 12.56 -1.06 -0.29
CA GLU A 81 13.18 -1.75 -1.43
C GLU A 81 12.59 -1.36 -2.81
N SER A 82 11.51 -0.58 -2.86
CA SER A 82 10.77 -0.23 -4.10
C SER A 82 10.74 1.27 -4.44
N VAL A 83 11.30 2.13 -3.61
CA VAL A 83 11.30 3.59 -3.84
C VAL A 83 12.40 4.01 -4.80
N PHE A 84 12.15 5.08 -5.57
CA PHE A 84 13.19 5.74 -6.36
C PHE A 84 14.25 6.38 -5.47
N SER A 85 15.51 6.29 -5.92
CA SER A 85 16.63 7.02 -5.33
C SER A 85 17.20 8.10 -6.27
N ASP A 86 16.84 8.07 -7.56
CA ASP A 86 17.26 9.08 -8.55
C ASP A 86 16.41 10.36 -8.42
N PRO A 87 17.03 11.52 -8.14
CA PRO A 87 16.36 12.80 -8.05
C PRO A 87 15.60 13.24 -9.31
N SER A 88 15.93 12.69 -10.49
CA SER A 88 15.21 13.00 -11.75
C SER A 88 13.72 12.67 -11.70
N HIS A 89 13.32 11.77 -10.80
CA HIS A 89 11.92 11.38 -10.57
C HIS A 89 11.22 12.20 -9.47
N THR A 90 11.83 13.27 -8.97
CA THR A 90 11.23 14.10 -7.92
C THR A 90 10.01 14.86 -8.43
N ASP A 91 8.90 14.75 -7.70
CA ASP A 91 7.70 15.56 -7.91
C ASP A 91 7.31 16.23 -6.58
N PRO A 92 7.37 17.58 -6.47
CA PRO A 92 7.06 18.29 -5.23
C PRO A 92 5.57 18.20 -4.83
N ASN A 93 4.67 17.87 -5.77
CA ASN A 93 3.23 17.77 -5.50
C ASN A 93 2.80 16.35 -5.09
N THR A 94 3.71 15.38 -5.15
CA THR A 94 3.43 14.00 -4.76
C THR A 94 3.40 13.86 -3.23
N THR A 95 2.36 13.20 -2.72
CA THR A 95 2.35 12.63 -1.37
C THR A 95 2.89 11.21 -1.43
N ALA A 96 4.04 10.96 -0.81
CA ALA A 96 4.69 9.66 -0.77
C ALA A 96 4.16 8.87 0.43
N VAL A 97 3.52 7.72 0.17
CA VAL A 97 2.85 6.90 1.19
C VAL A 97 3.69 5.66 1.46
N LEU A 98 4.33 5.60 2.63
CA LEU A 98 5.10 4.45 3.07
C LEU A 98 4.15 3.31 3.48
N ILE A 99 4.33 2.15 2.87
CA ILE A 99 3.76 0.87 3.30
C ILE A 99 4.79 0.17 4.19
N ALA A 100 4.48 0.03 5.47
CA ALA A 100 5.33 -0.68 6.42
C ALA A 100 4.85 -2.14 6.56
N PHE A 101 5.66 -3.09 6.06
CA PHE A 101 5.40 -4.53 6.18
C PHE A 101 6.05 -5.12 7.43
N LYS A 102 7.14 -4.50 7.90
CA LYS A 102 7.93 -4.96 9.04
C LYS A 102 8.44 -3.77 9.88
N PRO A 103 8.70 -3.94 11.19
CA PRO A 103 9.24 -2.86 12.03
C PRO A 103 10.54 -2.24 11.50
N HIS A 104 11.32 -3.03 10.75
CA HIS A 104 12.54 -2.57 10.09
C HIS A 104 12.27 -1.46 9.06
N ASP A 105 11.10 -1.43 8.42
CA ASP A 105 10.74 -0.39 7.45
C ASP A 105 10.55 0.98 8.15
N LEU A 106 9.92 0.98 9.33
CA LEU A 106 9.75 2.20 10.13
C LEU A 106 11.09 2.68 10.71
N ARG A 107 11.95 1.76 11.16
CA ARG A 107 13.31 2.11 11.59
C ARG A 107 14.11 2.71 10.44
N TRP A 108 14.04 2.12 9.26
CA TRP A 108 14.69 2.66 8.05
C TRP A 108 14.26 4.10 7.76
N LEU A 109 12.96 4.40 7.84
CA LEU A 109 12.46 5.76 7.63
C LEU A 109 12.99 6.70 8.71
N LEU A 110 12.98 6.27 9.98
CA LEU A 110 13.50 7.06 11.09
C LEU A 110 14.97 7.43 10.86
N GLU A 111 15.83 6.46 10.57
CA GLU A 111 17.26 6.69 10.33
C GLU A 111 17.50 7.64 9.14
N LEU A 112 16.72 7.51 8.07
CA LEU A 112 16.79 8.42 6.92
C LEU A 112 16.45 9.86 7.29
N LEU A 113 15.39 10.06 8.09
CA LEU A 113 14.91 11.39 8.46
C LEU A 113 15.80 12.07 9.49
N THR A 114 16.47 11.31 10.36
CA THR A 114 17.37 11.83 11.39
C THR A 114 18.84 11.90 10.95
N GLY A 115 19.17 11.43 9.75
CA GLY A 115 20.57 11.33 9.29
C GLY A 115 21.36 10.25 10.02
N GLY A 116 20.67 9.27 10.59
CA GLY A 116 21.25 8.13 11.30
C GLY A 116 21.81 7.05 10.36
N LYS A 117 22.35 5.99 10.96
CA LYS A 117 23.01 4.91 10.21
C LYS A 117 21.98 3.87 9.78
N ILE A 118 21.71 3.82 8.48
CA ILE A 118 20.79 2.84 7.90
C ILE A 118 21.40 1.44 7.96
N ASN A 119 20.77 0.54 8.71
CA ASN A 119 21.04 -0.89 8.64
C ASN A 119 20.29 -1.50 7.47
N THR A 120 21.00 -2.15 6.55
CA THR A 120 20.42 -2.76 5.33
C THR A 120 20.18 -4.26 5.47
N ASN A 121 20.46 -4.85 6.64
CA ASN A 121 20.20 -6.26 6.90
C ASN A 121 18.70 -6.52 7.10
N GLY A 122 18.20 -7.62 6.56
CA GLY A 122 16.79 -8.03 6.69
C GLY A 122 15.84 -7.50 5.61
N PHE A 123 16.36 -6.74 4.65
CA PHE A 123 15.64 -6.38 3.42
C PHE A 123 15.95 -7.41 2.33
N TRP A 124 14.97 -7.74 1.49
CA TRP A 124 15.14 -8.75 0.42
C TRP A 124 15.94 -8.21 -0.78
N LYS A 125 16.06 -6.89 -0.87
CA LYS A 125 16.90 -6.13 -1.79
C LYS A 125 17.46 -4.94 -1.03
N LYS A 126 18.63 -4.42 -1.44
CA LYS A 126 19.22 -3.21 -0.85
C LYS A 126 18.19 -2.06 -0.86
N PRO A 127 17.79 -1.53 0.30
CA PRO A 127 16.83 -0.42 0.36
C PRO A 127 17.49 0.88 -0.09
N ALA A 128 16.67 1.89 -0.41
CA ALA A 128 17.18 3.21 -0.72
C ALA A 128 17.93 3.81 0.48
N LEU A 129 19.07 4.45 0.20
CA LEU A 129 19.91 5.12 1.21
C LEU A 129 19.65 6.62 1.29
N ASN A 130 18.82 7.13 0.38
CA ASN A 130 18.35 8.50 0.31
C ASN A 130 16.93 8.50 -0.24
N LEU A 131 16.12 9.47 0.19
CA LEU A 131 14.78 9.70 -0.34
C LEU A 131 14.78 10.90 -1.27
N ILE A 132 14.03 10.79 -2.36
CA ILE A 132 13.73 11.91 -3.26
C ILE A 132 12.61 12.82 -2.71
N TYR A 133 11.92 12.38 -1.65
CA TYR A 133 10.82 13.10 -1.02
C TYR A 133 11.27 13.86 0.21
N LYS A 134 10.67 15.04 0.43
CA LYS A 134 10.85 15.81 1.66
C LYS A 134 9.99 15.24 2.81
N PRO A 135 10.36 15.44 4.09
CA PRO A 135 9.62 14.90 5.23
C PRO A 135 8.12 15.23 5.20
N TYR A 136 7.75 16.46 4.82
CA TYR A 136 6.34 16.89 4.75
C TYR A 136 5.52 16.19 3.66
N GLN A 137 6.16 15.60 2.64
CA GLN A 137 5.51 14.82 1.59
C GLN A 137 5.21 13.38 2.03
N ILE A 138 5.82 12.92 3.13
CA ILE A 138 5.74 11.51 3.54
C ILE A 138 4.54 11.29 4.46
N ARG A 139 3.80 10.22 4.21
CA ARG A 139 2.75 9.68 5.09
C ARG A 139 3.00 8.19 5.32
N ILE A 140 2.57 7.67 6.46
CA ILE A 140 2.63 6.24 6.76
C ILE A 140 1.23 5.68 6.54
N LEU A 141 1.11 4.63 5.73
CA LEU A 141 -0.16 3.95 5.51
C LEU A 141 -0.61 3.26 6.79
N ASP A 142 -1.88 3.44 7.17
CA ASP A 142 -2.46 2.70 8.28
C ASP A 142 -2.43 1.19 7.97
N PRO A 143 -1.84 0.35 8.86
CA PRO A 143 -1.83 -1.10 8.70
C PRO A 143 -3.22 -1.74 8.51
N PHE A 144 -4.30 -1.05 8.92
CA PHE A 144 -5.67 -1.43 8.64
C PHE A 144 -5.92 -1.72 7.15
N ILE A 145 -5.41 -0.87 6.25
CA ILE A 145 -5.59 -1.04 4.79
C ILE A 145 -4.93 -2.34 4.31
N ILE A 146 -3.72 -2.64 4.81
CA ILE A 146 -3.01 -3.88 4.47
C ILE A 146 -3.76 -5.10 5.00
N ARG A 147 -4.30 -5.01 6.23
CA ARG A 147 -5.10 -6.07 6.84
C ARG A 147 -6.41 -6.32 6.09
N MET A 148 -7.10 -5.27 5.65
CA MET A 148 -8.32 -5.41 4.85
C MET A 148 -8.02 -6.07 3.51
N ALA A 149 -6.98 -5.60 2.82
CA ALA A 149 -6.51 -6.21 1.57
C ALA A 149 -6.24 -7.72 1.76
N ALA A 150 -5.52 -8.09 2.82
CA ALA A 150 -5.14 -9.47 3.07
C ALA A 150 -6.32 -10.36 3.46
N TYR A 151 -7.13 -9.95 4.44
CA TYR A 151 -8.08 -10.84 5.10
C TYR A 151 -9.51 -10.71 4.57
N GLU A 152 -9.94 -9.49 4.24
CA GLU A 152 -11.31 -9.24 3.81
C GLU A 152 -11.45 -9.35 2.29
N LEU A 153 -10.45 -8.91 1.51
CA LEU A 153 -10.51 -8.93 0.04
C LEU A 153 -9.89 -10.18 -0.57
N LEU A 154 -8.68 -10.56 -0.13
CA LEU A 154 -7.97 -11.73 -0.67
C LEU A 154 -8.18 -13.01 0.13
N HIS A 155 -8.86 -12.93 1.28
CA HIS A 155 -9.15 -14.07 2.17
C HIS A 155 -7.92 -14.91 2.54
N PHE A 156 -6.76 -14.27 2.72
CA PHE A 156 -5.56 -14.96 3.17
C PHE A 156 -5.73 -15.50 4.59
N PRO A 157 -5.08 -16.64 4.92
CA PRO A 157 -5.11 -17.14 6.28
C PRO A 157 -4.37 -16.19 7.22
N LYS A 158 -4.92 -16.00 8.44
CA LYS A 158 -4.28 -15.16 9.47
C LYS A 158 -2.98 -15.76 10.01
N THR A 159 -2.83 -17.08 9.88
CA THR A 159 -1.67 -17.84 10.32
C THR A 159 -1.22 -18.76 9.20
N PHE A 160 0.08 -18.79 8.93
CA PHE A 160 0.68 -19.70 7.96
C PHE A 160 1.43 -20.82 8.69
N PRO A 161 1.44 -22.05 8.14
CA PRO A 161 2.28 -23.13 8.64
C PRO A 161 3.75 -22.71 8.72
N LYS A 162 4.50 -23.21 9.71
CA LYS A 162 5.93 -22.85 9.92
C LYS A 162 6.83 -23.15 8.71
N ASN A 163 6.44 -24.10 7.87
CA ASN A 163 7.14 -24.49 6.65
C ASN A 163 6.73 -23.67 5.42
N GLN A 164 5.81 -22.71 5.55
CA GLN A 164 5.36 -21.86 4.45
C GLN A 164 5.73 -20.40 4.72
N LYS A 165 6.08 -19.67 3.65
CA LYS A 165 6.26 -18.23 3.74
C LYS A 165 4.90 -17.55 3.88
N PRO A 166 4.72 -16.62 4.84
CA PRO A 166 3.50 -15.84 4.93
C PRO A 166 3.21 -15.10 3.63
N LYS A 167 1.94 -15.11 3.21
CA LYS A 167 1.50 -14.37 2.04
C LYS A 167 1.03 -12.97 2.45
N HIS A 168 1.41 -11.97 1.67
CA HIS A 168 0.91 -10.61 1.82
C HIS A 168 0.48 -10.04 0.47
N PRO A 169 -0.52 -9.12 0.45
CA PRO A 169 -1.00 -8.52 -0.79
C PRO A 169 0.12 -7.76 -1.50
N THR A 170 0.12 -7.74 -2.83
CA THR A 170 0.98 -6.84 -3.58
C THR A 170 0.65 -5.37 -3.30
N THR A 171 1.61 -4.47 -3.54
CA THR A 171 1.38 -3.02 -3.49
C THR A 171 0.17 -2.61 -4.35
N GLY A 172 -0.07 -3.32 -5.46
CA GLY A 172 -1.22 -3.09 -6.34
C GLY A 172 -2.55 -3.27 -5.62
N ILE A 173 -2.75 -4.41 -4.96
CA ILE A 173 -3.99 -4.66 -4.21
C ILE A 173 -4.11 -3.72 -3.00
N ILE A 174 -3.00 -3.40 -2.33
CA ILE A 174 -3.00 -2.41 -1.24
C ILE A 174 -3.44 -1.02 -1.75
N ALA A 175 -2.97 -0.61 -2.94
CA ALA A 175 -3.36 0.65 -3.56
C ALA A 175 -4.84 0.68 -3.94
N ILE A 176 -5.38 -0.42 -4.50
CA ILE A 176 -6.81 -0.56 -4.78
C ILE A 176 -7.63 -0.47 -3.49
N THR A 177 -7.19 -1.16 -2.45
CA THR A 177 -7.86 -1.13 -1.13
C THR A 177 -7.87 0.28 -0.57
N LEU A 178 -6.75 1.01 -0.62
CA LEU A 178 -6.71 2.42 -0.23
C LEU A 178 -7.66 3.26 -1.07
N ALA A 179 -7.67 3.07 -2.40
CA ALA A 179 -8.55 3.80 -3.31
C ALA A 179 -10.03 3.63 -2.95
N PHE A 180 -10.47 2.42 -2.60
CA PHE A 180 -11.85 2.19 -2.14
C PHE A 180 -12.23 2.92 -0.85
N HIS A 181 -11.26 3.32 -0.02
CA HIS A 181 -11.54 4.10 1.19
C HIS A 181 -11.55 5.62 0.97
N ILE A 182 -10.83 6.11 -0.04
CA ILE A 182 -10.61 7.55 -0.22
C ILE A 182 -11.26 8.10 -1.50
N CYS A 183 -11.73 7.22 -2.39
CA CYS A 183 -12.32 7.59 -3.67
C CYS A 183 -13.75 7.04 -3.78
N HIS A 184 -14.62 7.85 -4.39
CA HIS A 184 -15.95 7.41 -4.78
C HIS A 184 -15.92 6.50 -6.02
N GLU A 185 -14.96 6.73 -6.91
CA GLU A 185 -14.85 6.01 -8.18
C GLU A 185 -13.39 5.64 -8.41
N VAL A 186 -13.15 4.40 -8.84
CA VAL A 186 -11.81 3.84 -8.98
C VAL A 186 -11.63 3.30 -10.40
N HIS A 187 -10.60 3.81 -11.06
CA HIS A 187 -10.18 3.39 -12.39
C HIS A 187 -8.82 2.70 -12.27
N LEU A 188 -8.67 1.54 -12.89
CA LEU A 188 -7.45 0.74 -12.85
C LEU A 188 -6.72 0.81 -14.19
N ALA A 189 -5.42 1.06 -14.15
CA ALA A 189 -4.54 1.00 -15.33
C ALA A 189 -3.29 0.19 -14.99
N GLY A 190 -2.86 -0.68 -15.90
CA GLY A 190 -1.63 -1.47 -15.75
C GLY A 190 -1.76 -2.77 -14.97
N PHE A 191 -2.98 -3.28 -14.79
CA PHE A 191 -3.27 -4.55 -14.09
C PHE A 191 -3.51 -5.71 -15.09
N LYS A 192 -2.67 -5.84 -16.13
CA LYS A 192 -2.81 -6.82 -17.23
C LYS A 192 -1.66 -7.83 -17.24
N TYR A 193 -1.59 -8.66 -16.21
CA TYR A 193 -0.56 -9.69 -16.12
C TYR A 193 -1.00 -10.97 -16.82
N ASN A 194 -0.20 -11.45 -17.77
CA ASN A 194 -0.36 -12.78 -18.34
C ASN A 194 0.52 -13.79 -17.59
N PHE A 195 -0.06 -14.46 -16.58
CA PHE A 195 0.67 -15.45 -15.78
C PHE A 195 0.92 -16.77 -16.51
N SER A 196 0.28 -16.98 -17.67
CA SER A 196 0.53 -18.15 -18.53
C SER A 196 1.77 -17.96 -19.40
N ASP A 197 2.15 -16.71 -19.71
CA ASP A 197 3.35 -16.38 -20.46
C ASP A 197 4.43 -15.77 -19.55
N LEU A 198 5.38 -16.60 -19.10
CA LEU A 198 6.49 -16.18 -18.25
C LEU A 198 7.45 -15.19 -18.92
N LYS A 199 7.42 -15.06 -20.26
CA LYS A 199 8.23 -14.09 -21.01
C LYS A 199 7.52 -12.75 -21.18
N SER A 200 6.23 -12.67 -20.88
CA SER A 200 5.50 -11.41 -20.99
C SER A 200 6.09 -10.35 -20.05
N PRO A 201 6.08 -9.07 -20.46
CA PRO A 201 6.62 -7.98 -19.63
C PRO A 201 5.88 -7.87 -18.30
N LEU A 202 6.63 -7.76 -17.21
CA LEU A 202 6.08 -7.51 -15.87
C LEU A 202 5.73 -6.03 -15.66
N HIS A 203 6.42 -5.15 -16.38
CA HIS A 203 6.33 -3.71 -16.24
C HIS A 203 6.24 -3.08 -17.62
N TYR A 204 5.64 -1.88 -17.70
CA TYR A 204 5.67 -1.05 -18.92
C TYR A 204 7.06 -0.42 -19.18
N TYR A 205 8.03 -0.70 -18.32
CA TYR A 205 9.38 -0.18 -18.35
C TYR A 205 10.37 -1.29 -18.00
N GLY A 206 11.60 -1.18 -18.51
CA GLY A 206 12.65 -2.18 -18.27
C GLY A 206 12.33 -3.56 -18.88
N ASN A 207 13.12 -4.56 -18.48
CA ASN A 207 13.12 -5.89 -19.13
C ASN A 207 12.67 -7.01 -18.19
N ALA A 208 12.06 -6.66 -17.05
CA ALA A 208 11.53 -7.64 -16.10
C ALA A 208 10.35 -8.38 -16.71
N THR A 209 10.29 -9.70 -16.51
CA THR A 209 9.23 -10.56 -17.05
C THR A 209 8.45 -11.25 -15.94
N MET A 210 7.31 -11.83 -16.30
CA MET A 210 6.42 -12.53 -15.37
C MET A 210 7.09 -13.73 -14.65
N SER A 211 8.23 -14.23 -15.13
CA SER A 211 9.01 -15.26 -14.42
C SER A 211 9.39 -14.84 -12.99
N LEU A 212 9.71 -13.55 -12.76
CA LEU A 212 10.05 -13.03 -11.43
C LEU A 212 8.87 -13.09 -10.46
N MET A 213 7.65 -12.91 -10.95
CA MET A 213 6.45 -13.04 -10.11
C MET A 213 6.18 -14.48 -9.73
N ASN A 214 6.50 -15.44 -10.61
CA ASN A 214 6.37 -16.86 -10.32
C ASN A 214 7.38 -17.33 -9.26
N GLU A 215 8.57 -16.72 -9.21
CA GLU A 215 9.57 -16.97 -8.18
C GLU A 215 9.20 -16.35 -6.81
N SER A 216 8.23 -15.42 -6.78
CA SER A 216 7.84 -14.74 -5.55
C SER A 216 7.06 -15.67 -4.61
N ALA A 217 7.76 -16.19 -3.60
CA ALA A 217 7.16 -17.01 -2.56
C ALA A 217 6.23 -16.25 -1.60
N TYR A 218 6.13 -14.92 -1.71
CA TYR A 218 5.42 -14.08 -0.74
C TYR A 218 4.06 -13.56 -1.21
N HIS A 219 3.75 -13.67 -2.49
CA HIS A 219 2.44 -13.29 -3.02
C HIS A 219 1.64 -14.54 -3.43
N ASN A 220 0.31 -14.42 -3.43
CA ASN A 220 -0.58 -15.42 -4.01
C ASN A 220 -1.25 -14.77 -5.21
N VAL A 221 -0.56 -14.78 -6.34
CA VAL A 221 -1.01 -13.96 -7.47
C VAL A 221 -2.27 -14.50 -8.12
N SER A 222 -2.52 -15.81 -8.01
CA SER A 222 -3.79 -16.41 -8.43
C SER A 222 -4.97 -15.86 -7.64
N ALA A 223 -4.85 -15.69 -6.32
CA ALA A 223 -5.89 -15.06 -5.51
C ALA A 223 -6.10 -13.58 -5.89
N GLU A 224 -5.03 -12.85 -6.16
CA GLU A 224 -5.12 -11.46 -6.62
C GLU A 224 -5.80 -11.32 -7.99
N GLN A 225 -5.52 -12.24 -8.92
CA GLN A 225 -6.21 -12.27 -10.22
C GLN A 225 -7.71 -12.54 -10.08
N LEU A 226 -8.09 -13.50 -9.23
CA LEU A 226 -9.49 -13.81 -8.98
C LEU A 226 -10.22 -12.60 -8.38
N PHE A 227 -9.58 -11.93 -7.42
CA PHE A 227 -10.11 -10.69 -6.84
C PHE A 227 -10.26 -9.58 -7.89
N LEU A 228 -9.23 -9.31 -8.69
CA LEU A 228 -9.29 -8.30 -9.76
C LEU A 228 -10.41 -8.61 -10.76
N LYS A 229 -10.54 -9.88 -11.16
CA LYS A 229 -11.61 -10.33 -12.05
C LYS A 229 -12.99 -10.07 -11.43
N ASP A 230 -13.20 -10.44 -10.17
CA ASP A 230 -14.46 -10.28 -9.45
C ASP A 230 -14.90 -8.81 -9.36
N ILE A 231 -14.00 -7.90 -8.97
CA ILE A 231 -14.34 -6.46 -8.85
C ILE A 231 -14.61 -5.81 -10.21
N MET A 232 -13.98 -6.31 -11.29
CA MET A 232 -14.25 -5.84 -12.66
C MET A 232 -15.61 -6.34 -13.15
N GLU A 233 -15.91 -7.64 -12.99
CA GLU A 233 -17.20 -8.24 -13.39
C GLU A 233 -18.39 -7.62 -12.63
N LYS A 234 -18.19 -7.25 -11.36
CA LYS A 234 -19.20 -6.56 -10.54
C LYS A 234 -19.29 -5.05 -10.78
N ASN A 235 -18.49 -4.49 -11.69
CA ASN A 235 -18.42 -3.05 -11.97
C ASN A 235 -18.12 -2.19 -10.72
N PHE A 236 -17.31 -2.70 -9.79
CA PHE A 236 -16.80 -1.90 -8.67
C PHE A 236 -15.65 -0.99 -9.09
N VAL A 237 -14.99 -1.31 -10.20
CA VAL A 237 -13.92 -0.52 -10.82
C VAL A 237 -14.12 -0.42 -12.32
N VAL A 238 -13.54 0.60 -12.93
CA VAL A 238 -13.41 0.71 -14.40
C VAL A 238 -11.98 0.30 -14.79
N ASN A 239 -11.84 -0.70 -15.66
CA ASN A 239 -10.54 -1.07 -16.20
C ASN A 239 -10.22 -0.19 -17.43
N LEU A 240 -9.13 0.56 -17.36
CA LEU A 240 -8.59 1.39 -18.44
C LEU A 240 -7.45 0.70 -19.20
N THR A 241 -7.07 -0.52 -18.80
CA THR A 241 -5.98 -1.24 -19.46
C THR A 241 -6.52 -1.84 -20.75
N GLU A 242 -6.07 -1.32 -21.90
CA GLU A 242 -6.46 -1.82 -23.23
C GLU A 242 -5.93 -3.25 -23.49
N ASP A 243 -6.66 -4.02 -24.30
CA ASP A 243 -6.33 -5.37 -24.76
C ASP A 243 -5.27 -5.38 -25.88
#